data_AF-A0A4Y3QYA2-F1
#
_entry.id   AF-A0A4Y3QYA2-F1
#
_cell.length_a   1.000
_cell.length_b   1.000
_cell.length_c   1.000
_cell.angle_alpha   90.00
_cell.angle_beta   90.00
_cell.angle_gamma   90.00
#
_symmetry.space_group_name_H-M   'P 1'
#
loop_
_entity.id
_entity.type
_entity.pdbx_description
1 polymer ?
#
loop_
_entity_poly.entity_id
_entity_poly.type
_entity_poly.pdbx_seq_one_letter_code
_entity_poly.pdbx_strand_id
1 'polypeptide(L)' 'MTDQHVYVEYDDGDVDEVIGEVVHDGTFLVVHGREATHYLNPRRIRALHMVPVSQH' A
#
# COMPACT_ATOMS: atom_id res chain seq x y z
N MET A 1 -15.21 -3.45 2.36
CA MET A 1 -13.78 -3.11 2.35
C MET A 1 -13.69 -1.61 2.59
N THR A 2 -12.89 -1.17 3.55
CA THR A 2 -12.68 0.26 3.82
C THR A 2 -11.49 0.68 2.99
N ASP A 3 -11.72 1.42 1.91
CA ASP A 3 -10.62 1.89 1.07
C ASP A 3 -9.68 2.80 1.89
N GLN A 4 -8.38 2.66 1.69
CA GLN A 4 -7.34 3.46 2.34
C GLN A 4 -6.40 4.00 1.26
N HIS A 5 -5.95 5.25 1.40
CA HIS A 5 -4.77 5.72 0.69
C HIS A 5 -3.54 5.10 1.33
N VAL A 6 -2.75 4.39 0.52
CA VAL A 6 -1.51 3.73 0.92
C VAL A 6 -0.37 4.44 0.19
N TYR A 7 0.49 5.11 0.96
CA TYR A 7 1.72 5.71 0.45
C TYR A 7 2.90 4.81 0.79
N VAL A 8 3.67 4.44 -0.23
CA VAL A 8 4.80 3.51 -0.12
C VAL A 8 6.07 4.28 -0.43
N GLU A 9 6.92 4.49 0.58
CA GLU A 9 8.24 5.07 0.38
C GLU A 9 9.28 3.96 0.20
N TYR A 10 10.04 4.00 -0.88
CA TYR A 10 11.11 3.05 -1.16
C TYR A 10 12.49 3.56 -0.70
N ASP A 11 13.47 2.67 -0.65
CA ASP A 11 14.83 3.00 -0.19
C ASP A 11 15.58 4.02 -1.07
N ASP A 12 15.18 4.16 -2.34
CA ASP A 12 15.70 5.16 -3.28
C ASP A 12 15.04 6.54 -3.11
N GLY A 13 14.04 6.66 -2.23
CA GLY A 13 13.31 7.90 -1.93
C GLY A 13 12.10 8.14 -2.83
N ASP A 14 11.79 7.23 -3.75
CA ASP A 14 10.57 7.30 -4.55
C ASP A 14 9.35 6.98 -3.69
N VAL A 15 8.22 7.60 -4.02
CA VAL A 15 6.94 7.41 -3.32
C VAL A 15 5.85 7.04 -4.31
N ASP A 16 5.25 5.87 -4.11
CA ASP A 16 4.04 5.44 -4.82
C ASP A 16 2.79 5.69 -3.96
N GLU A 17 1.68 5.98 -4.63
CA GLU A 17 0.35 6.07 -4.03
C GLU A 17 -0.57 5.01 -4.63
N VAL A 18 -1.21 4.22 -3.76
CA VAL A 18 -2.16 3.16 -4.13
C VAL A 18 -3.39 3.24 -3.23
N ILE A 19 -4.57 2.98 -3.77
CA ILE A 19 -5.81 2.89 -2.97
C ILE A 19 -6.20 1.43 -2.81
N GLY A 20 -6.34 0.97 -1.57
CA GLY A 20 -6.81 -0.38 -1.29
C GLY A 20 -6.59 -0.84 0.15
N GLU A 21 -6.84 -2.12 0.37
CA GLU A 21 -6.60 -2.80 1.66
C GLU A 21 -5.21 -3.46 1.67
N VAL A 22 -4.41 -3.19 2.69
CA VAL A 22 -3.08 -3.79 2.85
C VAL A 22 -3.18 -5.09 3.65
N VAL A 23 -2.73 -6.19 3.05
CA VAL A 23 -2.65 -7.53 3.65
C VAL A 23 -1.20 -8.01 3.61
N HIS A 24 -0.75 -8.67 4.67
CA HIS A 24 0.58 -9.27 4.73
C HIS A 24 0.49 -10.78 4.45
N ASP A 25 1.05 -11.24 3.32
CA ASP A 25 1.03 -12.65 2.89
C ASP A 25 2.32 -13.41 3.27
N GLY A 26 3.05 -12.91 4.28
CA GLY A 26 4.30 -13.51 4.76
C GLY A 26 5.53 -13.10 3.92
N THR A 27 5.40 -13.13 2.60
CA THR A 27 6.50 -12.78 1.67
C THR A 27 6.37 -11.36 1.13
N PHE A 28 5.14 -10.89 0.90
CA PHE A 28 4.84 -9.59 0.32
C PHE A 28 3.82 -8.83 1.16
N LEU A 29 3.85 -7.51 1.02
CA LEU A 29 2.71 -6.66 1.34
C LEU A 29 1.85 -6.57 0.08
N VAL A 30 0.58 -6.96 0.21
CA VAL A 30 -0.37 -7.01 -0.91
C VAL A 30 -1.39 -5.91 -0.70
N VAL A 31 -1.55 -5.02 -1.68
CA VAL A 31 -2.60 -3.99 -1.66
C VAL A 31 -3.71 -4.43 -2.60
N HIS A 32 -4.85 -4.80 -2.05
CA HIS A 32 -6.05 -5.13 -2.82
C HIS A 32 -6.85 -3.85 -3.09
N GLY A 33 -6.61 -3.24 -4.25
CA GLY A 33 -7.40 -2.13 -4.75
C GLY A 33 -8.60 -2.61 -5.59
N ARG A 34 -9.53 -1.68 -5.85
CA ARG A 34 -10.71 -1.97 -6.69
C ARG A 34 -10.35 -2.24 -8.16
N GLU A 35 -9.31 -1.58 -8.66
CA GLU A 35 -8.89 -1.64 -10.07
C GLU A 35 -7.71 -2.58 -10.30
N ALA A 36 -6.82 -2.73 -9.31
CA ALA A 36 -5.64 -3.56 -9.39
C ALA A 36 -5.20 -4.10 -8.03
N THR A 37 -4.51 -5.24 -8.04
CA THR A 37 -3.79 -5.77 -6.87
C THR A 37 -2.30 -5.49 -7.04
N HIS A 38 -1.70 -4.85 -6.04
CA HIS A 38 -0.28 -4.50 -6.04
C HIS A 38 0.48 -5.41 -5.08
N TYR A 39 1.61 -5.94 -5.51
CA TYR A 39 2.51 -6.73 -4.68
C TYR A 39 3.76 -5.92 -4.38
N LEU A 40 3.93 -5.54 -3.13
CA LEU A 40 5.02 -4.71 -2.65
C LEU A 40 6.03 -5.59 -1.92
N ASN A 41 7.31 -5.45 -2.29
CA ASN A 41 8.39 -6.18 -1.64
C ASN A 41 8.83 -5.43 -0.38
N PRO A 42 8.55 -5.94 0.84
CA PRO A 42 8.87 -5.22 2.09
C PRO A 42 10.37 -4.97 2.27
N ARG A 43 11.25 -5.67 1.56
CA ARG A 43 12.70 -5.44 1.61
C ARG A 43 13.17 -4.19 0.87
N ARG A 44 12.32 -3.59 0.04
CA ARG A 44 12.61 -2.35 -0.70
C ARG A 44 11.87 -1.14 -0.14
N ILE A 45 11.00 -1.37 0.84
CA ILE A 45 10.10 -0.37 1.39
C ILE A 45 10.74 0.14 2.67
N ARG A 46 10.95 1.45 2.69
CA ARG A 46 11.46 2.16 3.85
C ARG A 46 10.33 2.46 4.85
N ALA A 47 9.19 2.91 4.34
CA ALA A 47 8.04 3.28 5.15
C ALA A 47 6.72 3.03 4.42
N LEU A 48 5.66 2.81 5.20
CA LEU A 48 4.30 2.67 4.68
C LEU A 48 3.35 3.51 5.53
N HIS A 49 2.60 4.39 4.87
CA HIS A 49 1.63 5.28 5.51
C HIS A 49 0.23 4.97 4.98
N MET A 50 -0.72 4.74 5.88
CA MET A 50 -2.11 4.42 5.54
C MET A 50 -3.04 5.49 6.10
N VAL A 51 -3.86 6.06 5.24
CA VAL A 51 -4.88 7.05 5.60
C VAL A 51 -6.24 6.50 5.18
N PRO A 52 -7.23 6.35 6.09
CA PRO A 52 -8.57 5.93 5.72
C PRO A 52 -9.16 6.90 4.68
N VAL A 53 -9.80 6.36 3.63
CA VAL A 53 -10.64 7.19 2.76
C VAL A 53 -11.85 7.59 3.57
N SER A 54 -11.88 8.82 4.07
CA SER A 54 -13.08 9.38 4.71
C SER A 54 -14.22 9.34 3.69
N GLN A 55 -15.23 8.51 3.96
CA GLN A 55 -16.49 8.56 3.23
C GLN A 55 -17.23 9.84 3.66
N HIS A 56 -17.07 10.90 2.86
CA HIS A 56 -17.91 12.09 2.95
C HIS A 56 -19.21 11.91 2.16
#